data_AF-A0A7M7P7X6-F1
#
_entry.id   AF-A0A7M7P7X6-F1
#
_cell.length_a   1.000
_cell.length_b   1.000
_cell.length_c   1.000
_cell.angle_alpha   90.00
_cell.angle_beta   90.00
_cell.angle_gamma   90.00
#
_symmetry.space_group_name_H-M   'P 1'
#
loop_
_entity.id
_entity.type
_entity.pdbx_description
1 polymer ?
#
loop_
_entity_poly.entity_id
_entity_poly.type
_entity_poly.pdbx_seq_one_letter_code
_entity_poly.pdbx_strand_id
1 'polypeptide(L)'
;MWQDNKEPKEILVKLMDKFDLICDATVEAPVEAPVDGEVTEVSNETEKEKKCYYVPSRLKAHRSPKEIPQIKSTDFYVDFGGFLPDGLFHRLMTRAVRWKGKRKRETVKLFYRQIQIPLDNKHQAYLEMLPPPEATIKVTVFREVVDGSWDSHQPPAPNVVKKVSSSTGWFQLQHNSNEQRRRRITVL
;
A
#
# COMPACT_ATOMS: atom_id res chain seq x y z
N MET A 1 -3.87 32.12 18.67
CA MET A 1 -3.21 32.58 17.42
C MET A 1 -3.60 31.78 16.17
N TRP A 2 -4.03 30.51 16.27
CA TRP A 2 -4.36 29.65 15.11
C TRP A 2 -5.86 29.33 14.93
N GLN A 3 -6.74 29.88 15.77
CA GLN A 3 -8.13 29.40 15.84
C GLN A 3 -9.01 29.90 14.67
N ASP A 4 -8.73 31.08 14.10
CA ASP A 4 -9.71 31.73 13.20
C ASP A 4 -9.27 31.90 11.74
N ASN A 5 -8.04 31.52 11.39
CA ASN A 5 -7.52 31.72 10.04
C ASN A 5 -7.59 30.42 9.21
N LYS A 6 -8.40 30.43 8.14
CA LYS A 6 -8.58 29.29 7.22
C LYS A 6 -7.40 29.13 6.26
N GLU A 7 -6.78 30.23 5.85
CA GLU A 7 -5.68 30.23 4.87
C GLU A 7 -4.44 29.42 5.31
N PRO A 8 -3.95 29.52 6.56
CA PRO A 8 -2.80 28.73 7.02
C PRO A 8 -3.07 27.22 7.02
N LYS A 9 -4.33 26.79 7.26
CA LYS A 9 -4.69 25.37 7.28
C LYS A 9 -4.62 24.77 5.88
N GLU A 10 -5.11 25.47 4.87
CA GLU A 10 -5.04 25.01 3.48
C GLU A 10 -3.59 24.97 2.95
N ILE A 11 -2.77 25.95 3.31
CA ILE A 11 -1.35 25.97 2.98
C ILE A 11 -0.64 24.76 3.59
N LEU A 12 -0.91 24.45 4.87
CA LEU A 12 -0.33 23.30 5.55
C LEU A 12 -0.73 21.99 4.87
N VAL A 13 -2.01 21.82 4.52
CA VAL A 13 -2.49 20.61 3.80
C VAL A 13 -1.77 20.47 2.45
N LYS A 14 -1.67 21.55 1.67
CA LYS A 14 -0.92 21.54 0.40
C LYS A 14 0.55 21.20 0.59
N LEU A 15 1.16 21.66 1.68
CA LEU A 15 2.55 21.37 2.02
C LEU A 15 2.73 19.89 2.40
N MET A 16 1.87 19.37 3.27
CA MET A 16 1.88 17.96 3.68
C MET A 16 1.66 17.03 2.48
N ASP A 17 0.73 17.39 1.58
CA ASP A 17 0.51 16.68 0.33
C ASP A 17 1.77 16.71 -0.57
N LYS A 18 2.39 17.88 -0.74
CA LYS A 18 3.62 18.04 -1.52
C LYS A 18 4.77 17.14 -1.03
N PHE A 19 4.87 16.92 0.28
CA PHE A 19 5.88 16.06 0.90
C PHE A 19 5.46 14.60 1.08
N ASP A 20 4.34 14.19 0.47
CA ASP A 20 3.80 12.83 0.54
C ASP A 20 3.47 12.37 1.98
N LEU A 21 3.17 13.32 2.88
CA LEU A 21 2.85 13.05 4.30
C LEU A 21 1.38 12.70 4.52
N ILE A 22 0.52 13.03 3.56
CA ILE A 22 -0.91 12.70 3.55
C ILE A 22 -1.33 12.21 2.17
N CYS A 23 -2.43 11.47 2.11
CA CYS A 23 -3.07 11.10 0.86
C CYS A 23 -4.59 11.16 0.98
N ASP A 24 -5.28 11.46 -0.12
CA ASP A 24 -6.73 11.55 -0.16
C ASP A 24 -7.37 10.21 0.26
N ALA A 25 -8.27 10.29 1.24
CA ALA A 25 -9.18 9.20 1.57
C ALA A 25 -10.43 9.40 0.71
N THR A 26 -10.33 9.12 -0.59
CA THR A 26 -11.54 9.10 -1.44
C THR A 26 -12.48 8.02 -0.89
N VAL A 27 -13.56 8.50 -0.27
CA VAL A 27 -14.57 7.73 0.41
C VAL A 27 -15.37 6.92 -0.63
N GLU A 28 -15.05 5.65 -0.76
CA GLU A 28 -16.08 4.62 -0.60
C GLU A 28 -15.74 3.93 0.72
N ALA A 29 -16.29 4.45 1.82
CA ALA A 29 -16.09 3.84 3.13
C ALA A 29 -16.72 2.44 3.11
N PRO A 30 -15.96 1.36 3.35
CA PRO A 30 -16.57 0.18 3.94
C PRO A 30 -16.99 0.60 5.34
N VAL A 31 -18.28 0.48 5.62
CA VAL A 31 -18.83 0.62 6.98
C VAL A 31 -18.21 -0.47 7.84
N GLU A 32 -17.12 -0.17 8.52
CA GLU A 32 -16.79 -0.79 9.80
C GLU A 32 -16.48 0.34 10.77
N ALA A 33 -17.39 0.48 11.75
CA ALA A 33 -17.42 1.54 12.73
C ALA A 33 -16.08 1.70 13.47
N PRO A 34 -15.68 2.94 13.83
CA PRO A 34 -14.58 3.12 14.77
C PRO A 34 -15.01 2.62 16.14
N VAL A 35 -14.40 1.53 16.59
CA VAL A 35 -14.32 1.21 18.02
C VAL A 35 -13.26 2.14 18.61
N ASP A 36 -13.73 3.08 19.42
CA ASP A 36 -13.00 3.95 20.34
C ASP A 36 -11.71 4.62 19.81
N GLY A 37 -11.89 5.89 19.44
CA GLY A 37 -10.80 6.81 19.14
C GLY A 37 -11.38 8.16 18.78
N GLU A 38 -11.73 8.92 19.82
CA GLU A 38 -12.09 10.36 19.84
C GLU A 38 -11.94 11.06 18.48
N VAL A 39 -12.99 11.02 17.68
CA VAL A 39 -13.16 11.94 16.55
C VAL A 39 -13.42 13.29 17.17
N THR A 40 -12.45 14.20 17.06
CA THR A 40 -12.64 15.57 17.52
C THR A 40 -13.62 16.25 16.56
N GLU A 41 -14.91 16.12 16.87
CA GLU A 41 -15.99 16.80 16.16
C GLU A 41 -15.90 18.30 16.45
N VAL A 42 -15.33 19.04 15.51
CA VAL A 42 -15.60 20.48 15.39
C VAL A 42 -16.58 20.63 14.24
N SER A 43 -17.85 20.59 14.59
CA SER A 43 -18.99 20.90 13.73
C SER A 43 -19.03 22.40 13.49
N ASN A 44 -18.98 22.80 12.21
CA ASN A 44 -19.52 24.07 11.72
C ASN A 44 -19.87 23.91 10.21
N GLU A 45 -21.18 23.89 9.96
CA GLU A 45 -21.97 24.48 8.87
C GLU A 45 -21.44 24.55 7.42
N THR A 46 -22.35 24.21 6.50
CA THR A 46 -22.29 24.04 5.03
C THR A 46 -21.75 22.70 4.53
N GLU A 47 -22.57 22.01 3.73
CA GLU A 47 -22.29 20.76 2.98
C GLU A 47 -21.18 20.95 1.93
N LYS A 48 -20.00 21.37 2.37
CA LYS A 48 -18.77 21.17 1.61
C LYS A 48 -18.31 19.76 1.96
N GLU A 49 -18.25 18.89 0.96
CA GLU A 49 -17.67 17.56 1.05
C GLU A 49 -16.44 17.58 1.97
N LYS A 50 -16.56 17.00 3.17
CA LYS A 50 -15.46 16.95 4.14
C LYS A 50 -14.35 16.11 3.51
N LYS A 51 -13.27 16.75 3.07
CA LYS A 51 -12.09 16.05 2.57
C LYS A 51 -11.40 15.33 3.71
N CYS A 52 -11.40 14.01 3.64
CA CYS A 52 -10.67 13.16 4.56
C CYS A 52 -9.29 12.83 3.98
N TYR A 53 -8.29 12.75 4.85
CA TYR A 53 -6.92 12.38 4.48
C TYR A 53 -6.43 11.25 5.37
N TYR A 54 -5.69 10.31 4.79
CA TYR A 54 -4.90 9.37 5.56
C TYR A 54 -3.53 9.97 5.87
N VAL A 55 -3.00 9.67 7.07
CA VAL A 55 -1.64 9.99 7.49
C VAL A 55 -0.88 8.66 7.63
N PRO A 56 -0.03 8.27 6.67
CA PRO A 56 0.63 6.96 6.67
C PRO A 56 1.33 6.59 7.97
N SER A 57 2.01 7.55 8.60
CA SER A 57 2.75 7.35 9.86
C SER A 57 1.85 7.12 11.09
N ARG A 58 0.53 7.23 10.94
CA ARG A 58 -0.46 7.04 12.01
C ARG A 58 -1.36 5.82 11.76
N LEU A 59 -1.12 5.09 10.68
CA LEU A 59 -1.88 3.87 10.39
C LEU A 59 -1.63 2.83 11.49
N LYS A 60 -2.69 2.11 11.85
CA LYS A 60 -2.59 0.99 12.78
C LYS A 60 -2.17 -0.27 12.02
N ALA A 61 -1.49 -1.18 12.71
CA ALA A 61 -1.27 -2.52 12.20
C ALA A 61 -2.61 -3.19 11.93
N HIS A 62 -2.74 -3.81 10.76
CA HIS A 62 -3.83 -4.74 10.56
C HIS A 62 -3.58 -5.97 11.44
N ARG A 63 -4.62 -6.50 12.09
CA ARG A 63 -4.53 -7.89 12.57
C ARG A 63 -4.23 -8.73 11.34
N SER A 64 -3.21 -9.58 11.44
CA SER A 64 -2.61 -10.41 10.38
C SER A 64 -3.57 -10.63 9.21
N PRO A 65 -3.15 -10.45 7.94
CA PRO A 65 -3.98 -10.89 6.83
C PRO A 65 -4.38 -12.32 7.16
N LYS A 66 -5.68 -12.55 7.43
CA LYS A 66 -6.24 -13.89 7.60
C LYS A 66 -5.62 -14.68 6.48
N GLU A 67 -4.78 -15.65 6.86
CA GLU A 67 -3.85 -16.41 6.03
C GLU A 67 -4.30 -16.33 4.58
N ILE A 68 -3.57 -15.60 3.71
CA ILE A 68 -3.88 -15.57 2.27
C ILE A 68 -4.06 -17.03 1.85
N PRO A 69 -5.30 -17.52 1.67
CA PRO A 69 -5.60 -18.92 2.01
C PRO A 69 -5.02 -19.86 0.96
N GLN A 70 -3.84 -20.43 1.17
CA GLN A 70 -3.11 -21.28 0.19
C GLN A 70 -3.30 -20.85 -1.28
N ILE A 71 -3.34 -19.53 -1.53
CA ILE A 71 -3.49 -19.00 -2.89
C ILE A 71 -2.12 -19.13 -3.55
N LYS A 72 -2.07 -19.63 -4.78
CA LYS A 72 -0.82 -19.61 -5.54
C LYS A 72 -0.44 -18.15 -5.82
N SER A 73 0.57 -17.66 -5.13
CA SER A 73 1.12 -16.33 -5.32
C SER A 73 2.41 -16.36 -6.13
N THR A 74 2.81 -15.18 -6.61
CA THR A 74 4.19 -14.93 -6.99
C THR A 74 4.77 -13.89 -6.04
N ASP A 75 5.80 -14.29 -5.31
CA ASP A 75 6.51 -13.45 -4.37
C ASP A 75 7.82 -12.95 -4.98
N PHE A 76 8.12 -11.66 -4.76
CA PHE A 76 9.43 -11.09 -4.98
C PHE A 76 9.79 -10.12 -3.85
N TYR A 77 11.08 -9.90 -3.65
CA TYR A 77 11.61 -9.15 -2.52
C TYR A 77 12.47 -8.01 -3.06
N VAL A 78 12.21 -6.79 -2.58
CA VAL A 78 13.04 -5.61 -2.86
C VAL A 78 13.91 -5.36 -1.64
N ASP A 79 15.19 -5.64 -1.76
CA ASP A 79 16.21 -5.52 -0.71
C ASP A 79 16.90 -4.16 -0.81
N PHE A 80 16.90 -3.41 0.29
CA PHE A 80 17.51 -2.08 0.41
C PHE A 80 18.88 -2.10 1.10
N GLY A 81 19.53 -3.27 1.20
CA GLY A 81 20.92 -3.36 1.61
C GLY A 81 21.18 -2.94 3.06
N GLY A 82 20.23 -3.21 3.95
CA GLY A 82 20.35 -2.95 5.40
C GLY A 82 19.77 -1.61 5.88
N PHE A 83 19.27 -0.75 4.99
CA PHE A 83 18.59 0.48 5.39
C PHE A 83 17.31 0.75 4.60
N LEU A 84 16.16 0.53 5.26
CA LEU A 84 14.83 0.85 4.72
C LEU A 84 14.10 1.78 5.69
N PRO A 85 14.07 3.10 5.43
CA PRO A 85 13.40 4.05 6.32
C PRO A 85 11.88 3.99 6.15
N ASP A 86 11.13 4.06 7.26
CA ASP A 86 9.66 4.10 7.25
C ASP A 86 9.12 5.20 6.34
N GLY A 87 9.79 6.36 6.30
CA GLY A 87 9.44 7.48 5.43
C GLY A 87 9.43 7.13 3.95
N LEU A 88 10.29 6.22 3.48
CA LEU A 88 10.25 5.74 2.09
C LEU A 88 8.98 4.94 1.83
N PHE A 89 8.60 4.07 2.77
CA PHE A 89 7.39 3.27 2.66
C PHE A 89 6.12 4.13 2.74
N HIS A 90 6.09 5.14 3.62
CA HIS A 90 5.01 6.13 3.68
C HIS A 90 4.84 6.88 2.36
N ARG A 91 5.95 7.29 1.72
CA ARG A 91 5.90 7.90 0.39
C ARG A 91 5.34 6.94 -0.65
N LEU A 92 5.75 5.67 -0.61
CA LEU A 92 5.22 4.63 -1.50
C LEU A 92 3.69 4.48 -1.35
N MET A 93 3.16 4.52 -0.12
CA MET A 93 1.72 4.51 0.14
C MET A 93 1.00 5.68 -0.54
N THR A 94 1.47 6.91 -0.30
CA THR A 94 0.88 8.11 -0.88
C THR A 94 0.89 8.05 -2.42
N ARG A 95 1.98 7.55 -3.00
CA ARG A 95 2.10 7.38 -4.45
C ARG A 95 1.17 6.28 -4.99
N ALA A 96 0.98 5.18 -4.27
CA ALA A 96 0.05 4.13 -4.65
C ALA A 96 -1.40 4.63 -4.71
N VAL A 97 -1.84 5.40 -3.69
CA VAL A 97 -3.17 6.03 -3.66
C VAL A 97 -3.36 6.97 -4.85
N ARG A 98 -2.40 7.87 -5.11
CA ARG A 98 -2.47 8.81 -6.25
C ARG A 98 -2.49 8.09 -7.59
N TRP A 99 -1.71 7.02 -7.73
CA TRP A 99 -1.70 6.21 -8.94
C TRP A 99 -3.07 5.57 -9.20
N LYS A 100 -3.77 5.14 -8.14
CA LYS A 100 -5.13 4.59 -8.23
C LYS A 100 -6.23 5.62 -8.42
N GLY A 101 -6.17 6.78 -7.77
CA GLY A 101 -7.16 7.85 -7.92
C GLY A 101 -7.36 8.27 -9.38
N LYS A 102 -6.33 8.14 -10.22
CA LYS A 102 -6.40 8.38 -11.67
C LYS A 102 -7.21 7.35 -12.46
N ARG A 103 -7.61 6.21 -11.87
CA ARG A 103 -8.12 5.03 -12.60
C ARG A 103 -9.56 4.62 -12.25
N LYS A 104 -10.31 5.37 -11.41
CA LYS A 104 -11.72 5.09 -11.04
C LYS A 104 -12.03 3.61 -10.72
N ARG A 105 -11.06 2.87 -10.15
CA ARG A 105 -11.20 1.47 -9.75
C ARG A 105 -11.22 1.36 -8.23
N GLU A 106 -11.42 0.14 -7.72
CA GLU A 106 -11.28 -0.24 -6.31
C GLU A 106 -10.14 0.48 -5.57
N THR A 107 -10.40 0.77 -4.30
CA THR A 107 -9.54 1.57 -3.43
C THR A 107 -8.32 0.79 -2.96
N VAL A 108 -7.21 1.51 -2.73
CA VAL A 108 -6.02 0.95 -2.08
C VAL A 108 -6.31 0.82 -0.60
N LYS A 109 -6.07 -0.36 -0.02
CA LYS A 109 -6.14 -0.53 1.44
C LYS A 109 -4.77 -0.30 2.05
N LEU A 110 -4.72 0.55 3.07
CA LEU A 110 -3.49 0.98 3.73
C LEU A 110 -3.49 0.53 5.19
N PHE A 111 -2.38 -0.07 5.63
CA PHE A 111 -2.16 -0.42 7.04
C PHE A 111 -0.73 -0.09 7.43
N TYR A 112 -0.41 -0.11 8.72
CA TYR A 112 0.98 0.07 9.16
C TYR A 112 1.89 -0.94 8.46
N ARG A 113 2.88 -0.44 7.71
CA ARG A 113 3.87 -1.23 6.96
C ARG A 113 3.31 -2.14 5.85
N GLN A 114 2.05 -1.96 5.46
CA GLN A 114 1.40 -2.81 4.46
C GLN A 114 0.53 -2.00 3.49
N ILE A 115 0.51 -2.43 2.22
CA ILE A 115 -0.30 -1.84 1.14
C ILE A 115 -0.96 -2.96 0.35
N GLN A 116 -2.28 -2.89 0.15
CA GLN A 116 -3.01 -3.79 -0.73
C GLN A 116 -3.54 -3.00 -1.92
N ILE A 117 -3.09 -3.39 -3.11
CA ILE A 117 -3.36 -2.69 -4.37
C ILE A 117 -4.09 -3.65 -5.31
N PRO A 118 -5.35 -3.38 -5.70
CA PRO A 118 -6.01 -4.14 -6.76
C PRO A 118 -5.31 -3.83 -8.09
N LEU A 119 -4.75 -4.79 -8.80
CA LEU A 119 -4.04 -4.53 -10.07
C LEU A 119 -5.04 -4.43 -11.23
N ASP A 120 -5.98 -5.36 -11.26
CA ASP A 120 -7.13 -5.46 -12.17
C ASP A 120 -8.30 -6.14 -11.44
N ASN A 121 -9.34 -6.54 -12.17
CA ASN A 121 -10.56 -7.13 -11.58
C ASN A 121 -10.36 -8.56 -11.04
N LYS A 122 -9.16 -9.12 -11.14
CA LYS A 122 -8.85 -10.50 -10.76
C LYS A 122 -7.60 -10.61 -9.89
N HIS A 123 -6.69 -9.64 -9.92
CA HIS A 123 -5.40 -9.74 -9.27
C HIS A 123 -5.19 -8.63 -8.25
N GLN A 124 -4.54 -8.99 -7.15
CA GLN A 124 -4.13 -8.07 -6.11
C GLN A 124 -2.62 -8.17 -5.88
N ALA A 125 -2.02 -7.05 -5.52
CA ALA A 125 -0.66 -6.96 -5.01
C ALA A 125 -0.71 -6.56 -3.54
N TYR A 126 0.00 -7.31 -2.72
CA TYR A 126 0.24 -7.02 -1.32
C TYR A 126 1.71 -6.69 -1.12
N LEU A 127 1.98 -5.48 -0.63
CA LEU A 127 3.32 -5.01 -0.31
C LEU A 127 3.45 -4.95 1.20
N GLU A 128 4.48 -5.58 1.73
CA GLU A 128 4.78 -5.62 3.16
C GLU A 128 6.23 -5.19 3.38
N MET A 129 6.43 -4.16 4.20
CA MET A 129 7.76 -3.83 4.70
C MET A 129 8.09 -4.77 5.85
N LEU A 130 8.94 -5.78 5.57
CA LEU A 130 9.35 -6.79 6.54
C LEU A 130 9.99 -6.14 7.77
N PRO A 131 9.78 -6.70 8.99
CA PRO A 131 10.36 -6.18 10.23
C PRO A 131 11.88 -5.93 10.11
N PRO A 132 12.47 -5.05 10.92
CA PRO A 132 13.92 -5.02 11.06
C PRO A 132 14.44 -6.37 11.59
N PRO A 133 15.65 -6.80 11.17
CA PRO A 133 16.67 -6.07 10.40
C PRO A 133 16.58 -6.21 8.86
N GLU A 134 15.54 -6.84 8.31
CA GLU A 134 15.51 -7.33 6.92
C GLU A 134 15.65 -6.24 5.85
N ALA A 135 15.35 -4.98 6.17
CA ALA A 135 15.41 -3.83 5.26
C ALA A 135 14.82 -4.14 3.86
N THR A 136 13.72 -4.89 3.84
CA THR A 136 13.17 -5.51 2.62
C THR A 136 11.67 -5.22 2.52
N ILE A 137 11.21 -4.93 1.31
CA ILE A 137 9.79 -4.94 0.98
C ILE A 137 9.48 -6.26 0.26
N LYS A 138 8.62 -7.08 0.87
CA LYS A 138 8.03 -8.25 0.21
C LYS A 138 6.86 -7.79 -0.65
N VAL A 139 6.80 -8.24 -1.88
CA VAL A 139 5.67 -8.04 -2.78
C VAL A 139 5.10 -9.39 -3.16
N THR A 140 3.82 -9.59 -2.85
CA THR A 140 3.07 -10.80 -3.12
C THR A 140 1.96 -10.46 -4.09
N VAL A 141 1.99 -11.05 -5.28
CA VAL A 141 0.93 -10.92 -6.29
C VAL A 141 0.13 -12.21 -6.34
N PHE A 142 -1.19 -12.10 -6.27
CA PHE A 142 -2.09 -13.25 -6.26
C PHE A 142 -3.40 -12.92 -6.99
N ARG A 143 -4.14 -13.97 -7.36
CA ARG A 143 -5.49 -13.82 -7.89
C ARG A 143 -6.48 -13.79 -6.73
N GLU A 144 -7.41 -12.84 -6.74
CA GLU A 144 -8.48 -12.77 -5.75
C GLU A 144 -9.43 -13.96 -5.93
N VAL A 145 -9.79 -14.58 -4.81
CA VAL A 145 -10.74 -15.68 -4.79
C VAL A 145 -12.13 -15.07 -4.77
N VAL A 146 -12.85 -15.20 -5.89
CA VAL A 146 -14.28 -14.91 -5.93
C VAL A 146 -15.00 -16.13 -5.36
N ASP A 147 -15.80 -15.93 -4.33
CA ASP A 147 -16.57 -17.00 -3.66
C ASP A 147 -17.33 -17.85 -4.70
N GLY A 148 -17.15 -19.18 -4.62
CA GLY A 148 -17.80 -20.16 -5.49
C GLY A 148 -16.97 -20.71 -6.66
N SER A 149 -15.74 -20.24 -6.85
CA SER A 149 -14.82 -20.76 -7.87
C SER A 149 -13.79 -21.73 -7.30
N TRP A 150 -13.74 -22.96 -7.82
CA TRP A 150 -12.71 -23.97 -7.54
C TRP A 150 -11.32 -23.59 -8.08
N ASP A 151 -11.16 -22.40 -8.65
CA ASP A 151 -9.98 -21.94 -9.38
C ASP A 151 -9.03 -21.05 -8.55
N SER A 152 -9.19 -21.04 -7.22
CA SER A 152 -8.36 -20.30 -6.24
C SER A 152 -6.88 -20.70 -6.23
N HIS A 153 -6.51 -21.77 -6.94
CA HIS A 153 -5.15 -22.29 -7.03
C HIS A 153 -4.42 -21.93 -8.34
N GLN A 154 -4.91 -20.98 -9.13
CA GLN A 154 -4.16 -20.49 -10.29
C GLN A 154 -3.17 -19.39 -9.91
N PRO A 155 -1.92 -19.45 -10.41
CA PRO A 155 -0.98 -18.35 -10.23
C PRO A 155 -1.47 -17.07 -10.96
N PRO A 156 -0.92 -15.90 -10.63
CA PRO A 156 -1.18 -14.67 -11.37
C PRO A 156 -0.96 -14.85 -12.87
N ALA A 157 -1.79 -14.19 -13.68
CA ALA A 157 -1.67 -14.27 -15.12
C ALA A 157 -0.31 -13.69 -15.60
N PRO A 158 0.32 -14.27 -16.65
CA PRO A 158 1.66 -13.84 -17.11
C PRO A 158 1.76 -12.39 -17.59
N ASN A 159 0.64 -11.78 -17.97
CA ASN A 159 0.56 -10.36 -18.34
C ASN A 159 0.63 -9.43 -17.12
N VAL A 160 0.33 -9.93 -15.92
CA VAL A 160 0.42 -9.18 -14.65
C VAL A 160 1.81 -9.33 -14.03
N VAL A 161 2.41 -10.51 -14.16
CA VAL A 161 3.76 -10.79 -13.67
C VAL A 161 4.64 -11.27 -14.81
N LYS A 162 5.55 -10.40 -15.25
CA LYS A 162 6.54 -10.73 -16.29
C LYS A 162 7.91 -10.97 -15.67
N LYS A 163 8.57 -12.07 -16.06
CA LYS A 163 9.98 -12.30 -15.73
C LYS A 163 10.82 -11.28 -16.49
N VAL A 164 11.60 -10.49 -15.75
CA VAL A 164 12.62 -9.61 -16.33
C VAL A 164 13.95 -10.35 -16.29
N SER A 165 14.62 -10.48 -17.44
CA SER A 165 16.02 -10.88 -17.51
C SER A 165 16.87 -9.62 -17.38
N SER A 166 17.77 -9.57 -16.40
CA SER A 166 18.58 -8.38 -16.07
C SER A 166 19.46 -7.96 -17.25
N SER A 167 19.24 -6.75 -17.77
CA SER A 167 20.23 -6.02 -18.60
C SER A 167 20.37 -4.55 -18.21
N THR A 168 19.77 -4.10 -17.10
CA THR A 168 19.81 -2.70 -16.65
C THR A 168 20.59 -2.54 -15.34
N GLY A 169 21.60 -1.66 -15.34
CA GLY A 169 22.59 -1.49 -14.27
C GLY A 169 22.11 -0.92 -12.93
N TRP A 170 20.79 -0.82 -12.69
CA TRP A 170 20.22 -0.30 -11.43
C TRP A 170 19.68 -1.38 -10.50
N PHE A 171 19.54 -2.63 -10.97
CA PHE A 171 18.96 -3.72 -10.20
C PHE A 171 19.72 -5.03 -10.44
N GLN A 172 20.09 -5.71 -9.36
CA GLN A 172 20.67 -7.05 -9.45
C GLN A 172 19.63 -8.09 -9.04
N LEU A 173 19.34 -9.01 -9.95
CA LEU A 173 18.51 -10.18 -9.67
C LEU A 173 19.38 -11.26 -9.03
N GLN A 174 19.11 -11.58 -7.77
CA GLN A 174 19.78 -12.70 -7.09
C GLN A 174 18.91 -13.95 -7.15
N HIS A 175 19.51 -15.04 -7.61
CA HIS A 175 18.93 -16.39 -7.55
C HIS A 175 19.62 -17.17 -6.42
N ASN A 176 18.95 -17.35 -5.28
CA ASN A 176 19.46 -18.21 -4.21
C ASN A 176 19.10 -19.67 -4.50
N SER A 177 20.08 -20.59 -4.41
CA SER A 177 19.91 -22.00 -4.78
C SER A 177 19.32 -22.89 -3.68
N ASN A 178 19.28 -22.41 -2.43
CA ASN A 178 18.68 -23.14 -1.31
C ASN A 178 17.59 -22.27 -0.67
N GLU A 179 16.44 -22.90 -0.37
CA GLU A 179 15.13 -22.33 0.00
C GLU A 179 14.34 -21.66 -1.13
N GLN A 180 13.34 -22.40 -1.65
CA GLN A 180 12.16 -21.90 -2.38
C GLN A 180 12.37 -20.62 -3.19
N ARG A 181 13.18 -20.69 -4.27
CA ARG A 181 13.27 -19.71 -5.38
C ARG A 181 12.84 -18.27 -5.02
N ARG A 182 13.41 -17.68 -3.97
CA ARG A 182 13.12 -16.29 -3.59
C ARG A 182 13.76 -15.40 -4.65
N ARG A 183 12.93 -14.69 -5.43
CA ARG A 183 13.40 -13.72 -6.42
C ARG A 183 13.70 -12.42 -5.67
N ARG A 184 14.98 -12.15 -5.44
CA ARG A 184 15.45 -10.91 -4.79
C ARG A 184 15.89 -9.90 -5.85
N ILE A 185 15.43 -8.67 -5.67
CA ILE A 185 15.86 -7.49 -6.40
C ILE A 185 16.61 -6.63 -5.38
N THR A 186 17.92 -6.49 -5.57
CA THR A 186 18.72 -5.57 -4.77
C THR A 186 18.72 -4.20 -5.43
N VAL A 187 18.41 -3.16 -4.67
CA VAL A 187 18.57 -1.76 -5.09
C VAL A 187 20.02 -1.36 -4.81
N LEU A 188 20.75 -0.98 -5.85
CA LEU A 188 22.15 -0.54 -5.78
C LEU A 188 22.27 0.95 -5.41
#